data_AF-A0A924DP54-F1
#
_entry.id   AF-A0A924DP54-F1
#
_cell.length_a   1.000
_cell.length_b   1.000
_cell.length_c   1.000
_cell.angle_alpha   90.00
_cell.angle_beta   90.00
_cell.angle_gamma   90.00
#
_symmetry.space_group_name_H-M   'P 1'
#
loop_
_entity.id
_entity.type
_entity.pdbx_description
1 polymer ?
#
loop_
_entity_poly.entity_id
_entity_poly.type
_entity_poly.pdbx_seq_one_letter_code
_entity_poly.pdbx_strand_id
1 'polypeptide(L)'
;MKKLLAFILIALPLGSFASIVTFNCKSTEVLGVHKFDAKGIIVIDEENIVEGVMSLQVQKAQANGSIQIFEEIKVEGTRQHFEAGKITINAFDQLTLKSSDTYIKTFNLLLDFKVENASQVFSVDNFLYRSNCEIESTK
;
A
#
# COMPACT_ATOMS: atom_id res chain seq x y z
N MET A 1 -6.18 -53.59 31.82
CA MET A 1 -7.52 -52.97 31.69
C MET A 1 -7.39 -51.47 31.92
N LYS A 2 -7.90 -50.67 30.96
CA LYS A 2 -8.22 -49.22 30.99
C LYS A 2 -7.04 -48.27 31.28
N LYS A 3 -6.42 -47.69 30.24
CA LYS A 3 -6.82 -46.43 29.55
C LYS A 3 -7.00 -45.25 30.52
N LEU A 4 -6.08 -44.29 30.48
CA LEU A 4 -6.44 -42.89 30.22
C LEU A 4 -5.20 -42.11 29.74
N LEU A 5 -5.05 -42.02 28.42
CA LEU A 5 -4.43 -40.88 27.76
C LEU A 5 -5.43 -39.71 27.89
N ALA A 6 -5.03 -38.61 28.49
CA ALA A 6 -5.73 -37.32 28.39
C ALA A 6 -4.64 -36.26 28.12
N PHE A 7 -4.36 -36.05 26.84
CA PHE A 7 -4.84 -34.93 26.03
C PHE A 7 -4.08 -33.63 26.31
N ILE A 8 -3.16 -33.38 25.37
CA ILE A 8 -2.43 -32.16 25.12
C ILE A 8 -3.43 -31.00 24.93
N LEU A 9 -3.33 -29.94 25.74
CA LEU A 9 -3.75 -28.60 25.36
C LEU A 9 -2.49 -27.76 25.16
N ILE A 10 -1.89 -27.88 23.98
CA ILE A 10 -1.08 -26.78 23.46
C ILE A 10 -2.12 -25.76 23.03
N ALA A 11 -2.37 -24.75 23.87
CA ALA A 11 -3.01 -23.53 23.42
C ALA A 11 -2.01 -22.83 22.49
N LEU A 12 -1.98 -23.26 21.22
CA LEU A 12 -1.41 -22.43 20.16
C LEU A 12 -2.28 -21.18 20.10
N PRO A 13 -1.70 -19.97 20.14
CA PRO A 13 -2.48 -18.77 19.93
C PRO A 13 -3.18 -18.91 18.57
N LEU A 14 -4.50 -18.73 18.60
CA LEU A 14 -5.37 -18.62 17.45
C LEU A 14 -4.69 -17.71 16.42
N GLY A 15 -4.55 -18.20 15.18
CA GLY A 15 -3.79 -17.51 14.16
C GLY A 15 -4.21 -16.05 14.04
N SER A 16 -3.26 -15.13 14.11
CA SER A 16 -3.50 -13.74 13.79
C SER A 16 -4.04 -13.69 12.36
N PHE A 17 -5.26 -13.18 12.18
CA PHE A 17 -5.85 -13.04 10.86
C PHE A 17 -5.19 -11.86 10.16
N ALA A 18 -4.02 -12.10 9.59
CA ALA A 18 -3.38 -11.14 8.69
C ALA A 18 -4.08 -11.21 7.33
N SER A 19 -4.49 -10.06 6.80
CA SER A 19 -5.03 -9.97 5.44
C SER A 19 -3.92 -9.64 4.46
N ILE A 20 -3.95 -10.23 3.27
CA ILE A 20 -3.02 -9.91 2.19
C ILE A 20 -3.75 -9.04 1.18
N VAL A 21 -3.22 -7.85 0.89
CA VAL A 21 -3.75 -6.93 -0.11
C VAL A 21 -2.72 -6.75 -1.22
N THR A 22 -3.14 -7.02 -2.45
CA THR A 22 -2.41 -6.65 -3.66
C THR A 22 -3.03 -5.38 -4.22
N PHE A 23 -2.20 -4.38 -4.53
CA PHE A 23 -2.66 -3.12 -5.12
C PHE A 23 -1.87 -2.78 -6.38
N ASN A 24 -2.50 -1.98 -7.22
CA ASN A 24 -1.88 -1.40 -8.40
C ASN A 24 -2.22 0.09 -8.47
N CYS A 25 -1.21 0.88 -8.82
CA CYS A 25 -1.33 2.30 -9.04
C CYS A 25 -0.96 2.63 -10.47
N LYS A 26 -1.86 3.33 -11.17
CA LYS A 26 -1.65 3.76 -12.55
C LYS A 26 -1.94 5.24 -12.68
N SER A 27 -0.93 5.96 -13.17
CA SER A 27 -1.02 7.39 -13.39
C SER A 27 -1.83 7.74 -14.65
N THR A 28 -2.55 8.86 -14.59
CA THR A 28 -3.16 9.49 -15.76
C THR A 28 -2.30 10.66 -16.24
N GLU A 29 -2.33 10.96 -17.54
CA GLU A 29 -1.56 12.08 -18.08
C GLU A 29 -2.22 13.41 -17.69
N VAL A 30 -1.58 14.13 -16.76
CA VAL A 30 -1.99 15.48 -16.34
C VAL A 30 -0.82 16.45 -16.51
N LEU A 31 -1.06 17.55 -17.24
CA LEU A 31 -0.04 18.56 -17.51
C LEU A 31 0.51 19.15 -16.20
N GLY A 32 1.85 19.19 -16.09
CA GLY A 32 2.55 19.77 -14.94
C GLY A 32 2.60 18.89 -13.69
N VAL A 33 2.03 17.68 -13.71
CA VAL A 33 2.01 16.76 -12.56
C VAL A 33 3.11 15.71 -12.71
N HIS A 34 3.90 15.50 -11.66
CA HIS A 34 4.82 14.37 -11.58
C HIS A 34 4.03 13.13 -11.28
N LYS A 35 4.34 12.02 -11.93
CA LYS A 35 3.52 10.82 -11.87
C LYS A 35 4.29 9.62 -11.35
N PHE A 36 3.54 8.68 -10.78
CA PHE A 36 4.08 7.37 -10.46
C PHE A 36 3.14 6.24 -10.89
N ASP A 37 3.73 5.11 -11.24
CA ASP A 37 3.06 3.83 -11.37
C ASP A 37 3.65 2.88 -10.33
N ALA A 38 2.83 2.05 -9.72
CA ALA A 38 3.30 1.14 -8.69
C ALA A 38 2.49 -0.15 -8.63
N LYS A 39 3.10 -1.23 -8.16
CA LYS A 39 2.41 -2.47 -7.81
C LYS A 39 2.98 -2.99 -6.52
N GLY A 40 2.13 -3.44 -5.60
CA GLY A 40 2.60 -3.92 -4.31
C GLY A 40 1.74 -5.03 -3.75
N ILE A 41 2.37 -5.81 -2.88
CA ILE A 41 1.75 -6.83 -2.07
C ILE A 41 2.09 -6.50 -0.63
N ILE A 42 1.06 -6.31 0.19
CA ILE A 42 1.20 -5.98 1.60
C ILE A 42 0.40 -6.96 2.46
N VAL A 43 0.88 -7.13 3.68
CA VAL A 43 0.23 -7.85 4.76
C VAL A 43 -0.24 -6.82 5.77
N ILE A 44 -1.48 -6.95 6.23
CA ILE A 44 -2.10 -6.06 7.21
C ILE A 44 -2.53 -6.91 8.39
N ASP A 45 -2.00 -6.60 9.57
CA ASP A 45 -2.37 -7.30 10.80
C ASP A 45 -3.66 -6.75 11.43
N GLU A 46 -4.06 -7.33 12.56
CA GLU A 46 -5.27 -6.97 13.29
C GLU A 46 -5.21 -5.55 13.90
N GLU A 47 -4.00 -5.00 14.09
CA GLU A 47 -3.76 -3.65 14.58
C GLU A 47 -3.65 -2.63 13.43
N ASN A 48 -3.86 -3.06 12.19
CA ASN A 48 -3.72 -2.28 10.96
C ASN A 48 -2.28 -1.83 10.67
N ILE A 49 -1.28 -2.53 11.22
CA ILE A 49 0.12 -2.38 10.82
C ILE A 49 0.31 -3.08 9.48
N VAL A 50 1.06 -2.41 8.61
CA VAL A 50 1.29 -2.83 7.23
C VAL A 50 2.76 -3.13 7.04
N GLU A 51 3.07 -4.28 6.45
CA GLU A 51 4.40 -4.63 5.94
C GLU A 51 4.27 -5.21 4.54
N GLY A 52 5.25 -4.98 3.67
CA GLY A 52 5.23 -5.61 2.35
C GLY A 52 6.33 -5.15 1.42
N VAL A 53 6.11 -5.41 0.13
CA VAL A 53 7.02 -5.06 -0.95
C VAL A 53 6.27 -4.46 -2.11
N MET A 54 6.90 -3.51 -2.81
CA MET A 54 6.33 -2.90 -4.01
C MET A 54 7.40 -2.55 -5.06
N SER A 55 6.96 -2.47 -6.31
CA SER A 55 7.70 -1.78 -7.37
C SER A 55 7.12 -0.39 -7.59
N LEU A 56 7.97 0.54 -7.98
CA LEU A 56 7.62 1.94 -8.23
C LEU A 56 8.36 2.44 -9.47
N GLN A 57 7.62 3.07 -10.37
CA GLN A 57 8.18 3.89 -11.43
C GLN A 57 7.74 5.34 -11.19
N VAL A 58 8.66 6.29 -11.22
CA VAL A 58 8.36 7.72 -11.11
C VAL A 58 8.81 8.48 -12.35
N GLN A 59 8.10 9.54 -12.70
CA GLN A 59 8.46 10.42 -13.80
C GLN A 59 8.15 11.88 -13.44
N LYS A 60 9.14 12.76 -13.63
CA LYS A 60 8.96 14.20 -13.46
C LYS A 60 8.18 14.77 -14.65
N ALA A 61 7.37 15.79 -14.37
CA ALA A 61 6.51 16.45 -15.34
C ALA A 61 7.38 17.08 -16.42
N GLN A 62 6.92 17.04 -17.67
CA GLN A 62 7.59 17.69 -18.81
C GLN A 62 9.03 17.20 -19.06
N ALA A 63 9.46 16.10 -18.43
CA ALA A 63 10.80 15.54 -18.58
C ALA A 63 10.71 14.05 -18.94
N ASN A 64 10.58 13.75 -20.24
CA ASN A 64 10.43 12.37 -20.73
C ASN A 64 11.61 11.45 -20.39
N GLY A 65 12.81 12.00 -20.21
CA GLY A 65 14.01 11.25 -19.79
C GLY A 65 14.18 11.09 -18.27
N SER A 66 13.21 11.53 -17.45
CA SER A 66 13.32 11.52 -15.99
C SER A 66 12.77 10.26 -15.31
N ILE A 67 12.47 9.22 -16.10
CA ILE A 67 11.92 7.97 -15.59
C ILE A 67 12.95 7.30 -14.70
N GLN A 68 12.53 6.95 -13.49
CA GLN A 68 13.30 6.15 -12.54
C GLN A 68 12.44 4.98 -12.07
N ILE A 69 13.06 3.81 -11.95
CA ILE A 69 12.39 2.56 -11.59
C ILE A 69 13.08 2.03 -10.34
N PHE A 70 12.27 1.63 -9.36
CA PHE A 70 12.66 1.04 -8.11
C PHE A 70 11.93 -0.29 -7.98
N GLU A 71 12.69 -1.36 -7.83
CA GLU A 71 12.16 -2.72 -7.70
C GLU A 71 12.30 -3.18 -6.25
N GLU A 72 11.37 -4.02 -5.80
CA GLU A 72 11.42 -4.68 -4.49
C GLU A 72 11.63 -3.74 -3.29
N ILE A 73 11.00 -2.56 -3.32
CA ILE A 73 11.00 -1.62 -2.19
C ILE A 73 10.26 -2.26 -1.02
N LYS A 74 10.96 -2.53 0.08
CA LYS A 74 10.30 -2.92 1.34
C LYS A 74 9.63 -1.69 1.95
N VAL A 75 8.38 -1.88 2.34
CA VAL A 75 7.53 -0.86 2.92
C VAL A 75 6.94 -1.32 4.24
N GLU A 76 6.79 -0.36 5.16
CA GLU A 76 6.13 -0.53 6.45
C GLU A 76 5.21 0.66 6.72
N GLY A 77 4.15 0.49 7.49
CA GLY A 77 3.25 1.60 7.78
C GLY A 77 1.94 1.19 8.42
N THR A 78 0.88 1.95 8.11
CA THR A 78 -0.45 1.75 8.69
C THR A 78 -1.53 1.84 7.63
N ARG A 79 -2.60 1.08 7.83
CA ARG A 79 -3.85 1.18 7.07
C ARG A 79 -4.91 1.93 7.88
N GLN A 80 -5.68 2.78 7.21
CA GLN A 80 -6.91 3.35 7.74
C GLN A 80 -8.06 3.10 6.76
N HIS A 81 -9.14 2.47 7.24
CA HIS A 81 -10.35 2.25 6.46
C HIS A 81 -11.35 3.40 6.62
N PHE A 82 -11.89 3.89 5.50
CA PHE A 82 -12.92 4.91 5.47
C PHE A 82 -14.21 4.34 4.89
N GLU A 83 -15.24 4.27 5.73
CA GLU A 83 -16.58 3.85 5.33
C GLU A 83 -17.21 4.81 4.33
N ALA A 84 -18.09 4.26 3.48
CA ALA A 84 -18.96 5.03 2.60
C ALA A 84 -19.76 6.09 3.40
N GLY A 85 -19.87 7.30 2.84
CA GLY A 85 -20.60 8.42 3.43
C GLY A 85 -19.83 9.23 4.48
N LYS A 86 -18.66 8.79 4.98
CA LYS A 86 -17.86 9.56 5.93
C LYS A 86 -17.10 10.72 5.26
N ILE A 87 -16.46 10.43 4.14
CA ILE A 87 -15.66 11.39 3.36
C ILE A 87 -16.10 11.39 1.91
N THR A 88 -16.27 10.21 1.32
CA THR A 88 -16.75 10.00 -0.04
C THR A 88 -17.99 9.12 -0.07
N ILE A 89 -18.69 9.10 -1.20
CA ILE A 89 -19.86 8.23 -1.42
C ILE A 89 -19.47 6.75 -1.30
N ASN A 90 -18.26 6.39 -1.75
CA ASN A 90 -17.74 5.03 -1.68
C ASN A 90 -16.78 4.86 -0.51
N ALA A 91 -16.66 3.64 0.01
CA ALA A 91 -15.61 3.28 0.94
C ALA A 91 -14.25 3.23 0.24
N PHE A 92 -13.17 3.45 0.99
CA PHE A 92 -11.80 3.37 0.48
C PHE A 92 -10.82 3.08 1.61
N ASP A 93 -9.62 2.62 1.25
CA ASP A 93 -8.52 2.42 2.18
C ASP A 93 -7.41 3.45 1.94
N GLN A 94 -6.83 3.96 3.03
CA GLN A 94 -5.61 4.75 2.99
C GLN A 94 -4.46 3.92 3.55
N LEU A 95 -3.40 3.78 2.76
CA LEU A 95 -2.11 3.27 3.22
C LEU A 95 -1.15 4.45 3.44
N THR A 96 -0.61 4.56 4.64
CA THR A 96 0.49 5.50 4.93
C THR A 96 1.74 4.68 5.16
N LEU A 97 2.62 4.66 4.16
CA LEU A 97 3.79 3.79 4.13
C LEU A 97 5.09 4.60 4.16
N LYS A 98 6.12 4.00 4.75
CA LYS A 98 7.51 4.40 4.67
C LYS A 98 8.29 3.34 3.92
N SER A 99 9.32 3.76 3.20
CA SER A 99 10.18 2.87 2.45
C SER A 99 11.56 2.75 3.10
N SER A 100 12.19 1.60 2.87
CA SER A 100 13.60 1.36 3.16
C SER A 100 14.57 1.92 2.11
N ASP A 101 14.07 2.30 0.93
CA ASP A 101 14.83 2.94 -0.15
C ASP A 101 15.39 4.31 0.26
N THR A 102 16.55 4.66 -0.29
CA THR A 102 17.26 5.91 0.04
C THR A 102 16.67 7.17 -0.59
N TYR A 103 15.96 7.06 -1.72
CA TYR A 103 15.42 8.19 -2.47
C TYR A 103 13.93 8.40 -2.23
N ILE A 104 13.16 7.32 -2.06
CA ILE A 104 11.71 7.38 -1.82
C ILE A 104 11.43 7.29 -0.32
N LYS A 105 10.83 8.34 0.24
CA LYS A 105 10.59 8.47 1.69
C LYS A 105 9.27 7.86 2.12
N THR A 106 8.17 8.39 1.58
CA THR A 106 6.82 8.09 2.06
C THR A 106 5.82 7.95 0.93
N PHE A 107 4.81 7.13 1.19
CA PHE A 107 3.68 6.89 0.31
C PHE A 107 2.40 7.17 1.09
N ASN A 108 1.49 7.87 0.46
CA ASN A 108 0.11 8.00 0.91
C ASN A 108 -0.76 7.49 -0.24
N LEU A 109 -1.18 6.23 -0.16
CA LEU A 109 -1.94 5.58 -1.22
C LEU A 109 -3.41 5.53 -0.81
N LEU A 110 -4.27 6.13 -1.62
CA LEU A 110 -5.72 6.08 -1.47
C LEU A 110 -6.25 5.03 -2.44
N LEU A 111 -6.49 3.83 -1.92
CA LEU A 111 -6.94 2.67 -2.70
C LEU A 111 -8.45 2.75 -2.95
N ASP A 112 -8.85 2.58 -4.20
CA ASP A 112 -10.24 2.66 -4.68
C ASP A 112 -10.90 4.03 -4.54
N PHE A 113 -10.10 5.06 -4.23
CA PHE A 113 -10.56 6.44 -4.10
C PHE A 113 -10.83 7.06 -5.48
N LYS A 114 -12.08 7.48 -5.74
CA LYS A 114 -12.55 7.87 -7.08
C LYS A 114 -12.20 9.32 -7.49
N VAL A 115 -11.13 9.89 -6.93
CA VAL A 115 -10.61 11.20 -7.34
C VAL A 115 -9.28 11.00 -8.04
N GLU A 116 -9.11 11.63 -9.20
CA GLU A 116 -7.91 11.48 -9.99
C GLU A 116 -6.65 12.00 -9.30
N ASN A 117 -5.56 11.25 -9.44
CA ASN A 117 -4.22 11.55 -8.93
C ASN A 117 -4.22 11.83 -7.42
N ALA A 118 -5.08 11.16 -6.65
CA ALA A 118 -5.23 11.43 -5.23
C ALA A 118 -4.09 10.84 -4.38
N SER A 119 -3.51 9.72 -4.82
CA SER A 119 -2.38 9.08 -4.14
C SER A 119 -1.09 9.85 -4.37
N GLN A 120 -0.17 9.75 -3.42
CA GLN A 120 1.04 10.57 -3.34
C GLN A 120 2.28 9.76 -2.96
N VAL A 121 3.40 10.07 -3.58
CA VAL A 121 4.74 9.60 -3.20
C VAL A 121 5.67 10.79 -3.07
N PHE A 122 6.44 10.82 -1.98
CA PHE A 122 7.41 11.88 -1.71
C PHE A 122 8.84 11.34 -1.77
N SER A 123 9.70 12.04 -2.50
CA SER A 123 11.14 11.76 -2.58
C SER A 123 11.97 12.61 -1.60
N VAL A 124 13.24 12.27 -1.45
CA VAL A 124 14.19 13.00 -0.58
C VAL A 124 14.40 14.46 -0.98
N ASP A 125 14.33 14.75 -2.29
CA ASP A 125 14.46 16.07 -2.91
C ASP A 125 13.10 16.82 -3.02
N ASN A 126 12.08 16.36 -2.28
CA ASN A 126 10.76 16.97 -2.14
C ASN A 126 9.93 17.03 -3.43
N PHE A 127 10.18 16.13 -4.39
CA PHE A 127 9.22 15.93 -5.47
C PHE A 127 8.01 15.17 -4.96
N LEU A 128 6.82 15.67 -5.33
CA LEU A 128 5.54 15.04 -5.08
C LEU A 128 5.04 14.39 -6.37
N TYR A 129 4.99 13.05 -6.37
CA TYR A 129 4.46 12.26 -7.47
C TYR A 129 3.03 11.84 -7.16
N ARG A 130 2.17 11.81 -8.17
CA ARG A 130 0.74 11.51 -8.00
C ARG A 130 0.27 10.37 -8.91
N SER A 131 -0.74 9.63 -8.44
CA SER A 131 -1.33 8.49 -9.17
C SER A 131 -2.72 8.14 -8.64
N ASN A 132 -3.40 7.22 -9.32
CA ASN A 132 -4.60 6.54 -8.85
C ASN A 132 -4.22 5.13 -8.41
N CYS A 133 -4.77 4.66 -7.30
CA CYS A 133 -4.50 3.32 -6.79
C CYS A 133 -5.80 2.56 -6.55
N GLU A 134 -5.77 1.25 -6.77
CA GLU A 134 -6.90 0.34 -6.59
C GLU A 134 -6.43 -0.98 -5.99
N ILE A 135 -7.35 -1.67 -5.32
CA ILE A 135 -7.11 -3.02 -4.82
C ILE A 135 -7.30 -4.00 -5.99
N GLU A 136 -6.28 -4.79 -6.30
CA GLU A 136 -6.40 -5.87 -7.29
C GLU A 136 -6.98 -7.15 -6.66
N SER A 137 -6.59 -7.47 -5.43
CA SER A 137 -7.10 -8.66 -4.73
C SER A 137 -6.87 -8.58 -3.22
N THR A 138 -7.75 -9.23 -2.45
CA THR A 138 -7.60 -9.45 -1.01
C THR A 138 -7.70 -10.95 -0.70
N LYS A 139 -6.86 -11.46 0.20
CA LYS A 139 -6.90 -12.86 0.68
C LYS A 139 -6.83 -12.93 2.20
#